data_AF-A0A819YLD4-F1
#
_entry.id   AF-A0A819YLD4-F1
#
_cell.length_a   1.000
_cell.length_b   1.000
_cell.length_c   1.000
_cell.angle_alpha   90.00
_cell.angle_beta   90.00
_cell.angle_gamma   90.00
#
_symmetry.space_group_name_H-M   'P 1'
#
loop_
_entity.id
_entity.type
_entity.pdbx_description
1 polymer ?
#
loop_
_entity_poly.entity_id
_entity_poly.type
_entity_poly.pdbx_seq_one_letter_code
_entity_poly.pdbx_strand_id
1 'polypeptide(L)'
;MEHGEQAIKKFIAYCKNTNSVSLPNINLFEEKYSAQSAIWWYTFPSTIYSMLNNALRKLDVDIIINMGFFLRDVHEQIQQLYEQQVNNYERKPFILYRGQGLMISDFEKLQKTKGGLMSFNNFLSTSTDQDLALGIAYSASANIDMVGILFIMSIDPCIKSTPFASIKAKSHFKDEDEILFSMHTVFRVGAIKPMDNENQLYQVELELTSDDDQQLRLLTDRIRDEAGAGTGWHRLGQLLIKITQFNKAEELYNVLLEQAPNDRWKAIYYNQLGYAKDAQGDYENALWCHDKALEIQKNILPSDHPDLAAPYNNFGLVCIKNGKYPEALLFFEKVLEILRKTLPSDHPGLATAYSNIGSVFNHMTKYLEALSCYNKALDIQEKTLLWNHPELATTYNNIACLHLNTKKYREALSFFEKALKIREYTLPSNHLDFAQSYNNMGIVYQYMKDYSKALLYLQNALDVYQHTLPPTHPNIKMVKRNIEAVKEIIKIVGK
;
A
#
# COMPACT_ATOMS: atom_id res chain seq x y z
N MET A 1 0.19 -22.02 -3.14
CA MET A 1 -0.44 -21.99 -4.48
C MET A 1 -0.72 -23.43 -4.86
N GLU A 2 -1.62 -23.70 -5.80
CA GLU A 2 -1.52 -24.97 -6.52
C GLU A 2 -0.18 -24.95 -7.29
N HIS A 3 0.57 -26.05 -7.20
CA HIS A 3 1.89 -26.17 -7.80
C HIS A 3 1.86 -27.18 -8.94
N GLY A 4 2.75 -26.99 -9.91
CA GLY A 4 2.96 -27.94 -10.99
C GLY A 4 1.85 -27.96 -12.05
N GLU A 5 1.57 -29.15 -12.56
CA GLU A 5 0.76 -29.38 -13.76
C GLU A 5 -0.65 -28.77 -13.70
N GLN A 6 -1.24 -28.68 -12.50
CA GLN A 6 -2.58 -28.12 -12.30
C GLN A 6 -2.63 -26.60 -12.54
N ALA A 7 -1.61 -25.85 -12.12
CA ALA A 7 -1.53 -24.41 -12.35
C ALA A 7 -1.33 -24.10 -13.84
N ILE A 8 -0.50 -24.90 -14.52
CA ILE A 8 -0.27 -24.80 -15.97
C ILE A 8 -1.57 -25.06 -16.74
N LYS A 9 -2.31 -26.13 -16.39
CA LYS A 9 -3.62 -26.44 -16.99
C LYS A 9 -4.63 -25.32 -16.81
N LYS A 10 -4.68 -24.71 -15.62
CA LYS A 10 -5.55 -23.54 -15.35
C LYS A 10 -5.18 -22.35 -16.22
N PHE A 11 -3.89 -22.02 -16.33
CA PHE A 11 -3.42 -20.94 -17.19
C PHE A 11 -3.74 -21.18 -18.67
N ILE A 12 -3.53 -22.40 -19.16
CA ILE A 12 -3.89 -22.77 -20.54
C ILE A 12 -5.39 -22.61 -20.79
N ALA A 13 -6.22 -23.08 -19.87
CA ALA A 13 -7.67 -22.91 -19.95
C ALA A 13 -8.06 -21.42 -19.97
N TYR A 14 -7.43 -20.60 -19.13
CA TYR A 14 -7.61 -19.15 -19.12
C TYR A 14 -7.28 -18.53 -20.50
N CYS A 15 -6.12 -18.84 -21.08
CA CYS A 15 -5.74 -18.31 -22.40
C CYS A 15 -6.68 -18.76 -23.53
N LYS A 16 -7.18 -20.02 -23.48
CA LYS A 16 -8.14 -20.55 -24.45
C LYS A 16 -9.50 -19.83 -24.36
N ASN A 17 -9.92 -19.42 -23.16
CA ASN A 17 -11.20 -18.75 -22.93
C ASN A 17 -11.18 -17.25 -23.26
N THR A 18 -10.06 -16.57 -23.04
CA THR A 18 -9.97 -15.11 -23.22
C THR A 18 -9.56 -14.68 -24.63
N ASN A 19 -9.24 -15.62 -25.53
CA ASN A 19 -8.63 -15.34 -26.84
C ASN A 19 -7.41 -14.40 -26.76
N SER A 20 -6.77 -14.32 -25.60
CA SER A 20 -5.72 -13.34 -25.32
C SER A 20 -4.38 -13.67 -26.00
N VAL A 21 -4.23 -14.92 -26.47
CA VAL A 21 -2.99 -15.46 -27.03
C VAL A 21 -3.30 -16.35 -28.23
N SER A 22 -2.38 -16.33 -29.21
CA SER A 22 -2.36 -17.24 -30.37
C SER A 22 -2.37 -18.72 -29.93
N LEU A 23 -3.41 -19.47 -30.31
CA LEU A 23 -3.58 -20.91 -29.99
C LEU A 23 -2.31 -21.77 -30.26
N PRO A 24 -1.62 -21.63 -31.41
CA PRO A 24 -0.38 -22.36 -31.68
C PRO A 24 0.71 -22.20 -30.61
N ASN A 25 0.85 -21.00 -30.03
CA ASN A 25 1.86 -20.74 -29.01
C ASN A 25 1.48 -21.32 -27.64
N ILE A 26 0.18 -21.34 -27.31
CA ILE A 26 -0.31 -21.99 -26.10
C ILE A 26 -0.11 -23.50 -26.18
N ASN A 27 -0.40 -24.11 -27.33
CA ASN A 27 -0.21 -25.55 -27.52
C ASN A 27 1.27 -25.93 -27.42
N LEU A 28 2.18 -25.11 -27.98
CA LEU A 28 3.62 -25.32 -27.83
C LEU A 28 4.06 -25.26 -26.36
N PHE A 29 3.52 -24.32 -25.58
CA PHE A 29 3.78 -24.21 -24.16
C PHE A 29 3.21 -25.40 -23.38
N GLU A 30 1.97 -25.81 -23.66
CA GLU A 30 1.31 -26.98 -23.06
C GLU A 30 2.14 -28.26 -23.27
N GLU A 31 2.63 -28.50 -24.48
CA GLU A 31 3.39 -29.70 -24.82
C GLU A 31 4.83 -29.69 -24.28
N LYS A 32 5.48 -28.52 -24.22
CA LYS A 32 6.94 -28.42 -24.01
C LYS A 32 7.36 -27.67 -22.75
N TYR A 33 6.45 -27.16 -21.93
CA TYR A 33 6.84 -26.41 -20.73
C TYR A 33 7.76 -27.22 -19.82
N SER A 34 7.40 -28.48 -19.54
CA SER A 34 8.18 -29.40 -18.70
C SER A 34 9.53 -29.79 -19.30
N ALA A 35 9.73 -29.61 -20.61
CA ALA A 35 10.97 -29.95 -21.30
C ALA A 35 12.03 -28.84 -21.24
N GLN A 36 11.67 -27.63 -20.82
CA GLN A 36 12.56 -26.47 -20.78
C GLN A 36 12.49 -25.74 -19.42
N SER A 37 13.51 -24.94 -19.11
CA SER A 37 13.51 -24.08 -17.93
C SER A 37 12.51 -22.93 -18.07
N ALA A 38 12.05 -22.37 -16.94
CA ALA A 38 11.21 -21.18 -16.94
C ALA A 38 11.99 -19.96 -17.47
N ILE A 39 13.30 -19.88 -17.17
CA ILE A 39 14.22 -18.89 -17.77
C ILE A 39 14.29 -19.02 -19.30
N TRP A 40 14.23 -20.24 -19.84
CA TRP A 40 14.23 -20.44 -21.30
C TRP A 40 12.97 -19.85 -21.91
N TRP A 41 11.80 -20.11 -21.29
CA TRP A 41 10.54 -19.52 -21.74
C TRP A 41 10.47 -18.01 -21.57
N TYR A 42 11.12 -17.47 -20.53
CA TYR A 42 11.22 -16.04 -20.32
C TYR A 42 12.10 -15.35 -21.37
N THR A 43 13.15 -16.00 -21.86
CA THR A 43 14.02 -15.45 -22.91
C THR A 43 13.57 -15.80 -24.32
N PHE A 44 12.72 -16.82 -24.48
CA PHE A 44 12.18 -17.22 -25.76
C PHE A 44 11.18 -16.16 -26.29
N PRO A 45 11.39 -15.61 -27.51
CA PRO A 45 10.49 -14.64 -28.13
C PRO A 45 9.10 -15.23 -28.39
N SER A 46 8.25 -15.17 -27.38
CA SER A 46 6.94 -15.82 -27.35
C SER A 46 5.86 -14.86 -26.88
N THR A 47 4.61 -15.20 -27.16
CA THR A 47 3.47 -14.45 -26.63
C THR A 47 3.41 -14.51 -25.10
N ILE A 48 4.00 -15.53 -24.47
CA ILE A 48 4.04 -15.67 -23.01
C ILE A 48 4.96 -14.62 -22.40
N TYR A 49 6.15 -14.44 -22.97
CA TYR A 49 7.06 -13.37 -22.57
C TYR A 49 6.42 -11.98 -22.71
N SER A 50 5.79 -11.70 -23.86
CA SER A 50 5.17 -10.39 -24.10
C SER A 50 3.94 -10.16 -23.23
N MET A 51 3.11 -11.19 -23.03
CA MET A 51 1.95 -11.16 -22.13
C MET A 51 2.38 -10.86 -20.69
N LEU A 52 3.38 -11.57 -20.18
CA LEU A 52 3.88 -11.36 -18.83
C LEU A 52 4.44 -9.94 -18.64
N ASN A 53 5.35 -9.51 -19.50
CA ASN A 53 5.97 -8.19 -19.36
C ASN A 53 4.96 -7.05 -19.51
N ASN A 54 3.99 -7.21 -20.41
CA ASN A 54 2.92 -6.23 -20.56
C ASN A 54 2.00 -6.20 -19.32
N ALA A 55 1.68 -7.37 -18.77
CA ALA A 55 0.88 -7.49 -17.56
C ALA A 55 1.57 -6.86 -16.34
N LEU A 56 2.85 -7.16 -16.11
CA LEU A 56 3.62 -6.56 -15.03
C LEU A 56 3.73 -5.04 -15.19
N ARG A 57 3.99 -4.56 -16.41
CA ARG A 57 4.09 -3.11 -16.70
C ARG A 57 2.76 -2.38 -16.47
N LYS A 58 1.63 -2.98 -16.83
CA LYS A 58 0.30 -2.38 -16.69
C LYS A 58 -0.39 -2.71 -15.37
N LEU A 59 0.24 -3.55 -14.54
CA LEU A 59 -0.37 -4.15 -13.35
C LEU A 59 -1.74 -4.78 -13.69
N ASP A 60 -1.73 -5.66 -14.71
CA ASP A 60 -2.89 -6.47 -15.10
C ASP A 60 -3.01 -7.64 -14.12
N VAL A 61 -3.93 -7.50 -13.16
CA VAL A 61 -4.05 -8.38 -12.00
C VAL A 61 -4.44 -9.79 -12.41
N ASP A 62 -5.37 -9.94 -13.35
CA ASP A 62 -5.86 -11.24 -13.81
C ASP A 62 -4.72 -12.06 -14.42
N ILE A 63 -3.94 -11.45 -15.31
CA ILE A 63 -2.80 -12.12 -15.92
C ILE A 63 -1.73 -12.43 -14.87
N ILE A 64 -1.41 -11.50 -13.97
CA ILE A 64 -0.40 -11.69 -12.92
C ILE A 64 -0.77 -12.86 -12.00
N ILE A 65 -2.04 -12.99 -11.61
CA ILE A 65 -2.52 -14.11 -10.79
C ILE A 65 -2.38 -15.43 -11.56
N ASN A 66 -2.90 -15.47 -12.80
CA ASN A 66 -2.88 -16.69 -13.61
C ASN A 66 -1.46 -17.12 -14.02
N MET A 67 -0.54 -16.17 -14.17
CA MET A 67 0.89 -16.43 -14.45
C MET A 67 1.76 -16.46 -13.19
N GLY A 68 1.16 -16.40 -11.99
CA GLY A 68 1.90 -16.35 -10.73
C GLY A 68 2.81 -17.57 -10.50
N PHE A 69 2.42 -18.74 -11.02
CA PHE A 69 3.28 -19.93 -11.00
C PHE A 69 4.56 -19.71 -11.84
N PHE A 70 4.44 -19.13 -13.03
CA PHE A 70 5.56 -18.88 -13.93
C PHE A 70 6.50 -17.82 -13.36
N LEU A 71 5.95 -16.74 -12.79
CA LEU A 71 6.73 -15.74 -12.05
C LEU A 71 7.59 -16.38 -10.95
N ARG A 72 6.97 -17.25 -10.14
CA ARG A 72 7.67 -17.98 -9.09
C ARG A 72 8.74 -18.90 -9.65
N ASP A 73 8.42 -19.69 -10.68
CA ASP A 73 9.36 -20.65 -11.28
C ASP A 73 10.59 -19.93 -11.89
N VAL A 74 10.41 -18.78 -12.55
CA VAL A 74 11.53 -17.94 -13.04
C VAL A 74 12.38 -17.45 -11.87
N HIS A 75 11.74 -16.91 -10.82
CA HIS A 75 12.43 -16.42 -9.63
C HIS A 75 13.23 -17.53 -8.91
N GLU A 76 12.63 -18.70 -8.70
CA GLU A 76 13.28 -19.86 -8.07
C GLU A 76 14.49 -20.33 -8.89
N GLN A 77 14.41 -20.32 -10.22
CA GLN A 77 15.54 -20.69 -11.07
C GLN A 77 16.67 -19.66 -11.03
N ILE A 78 16.34 -18.36 -10.98
CA ILE A 78 17.36 -17.30 -10.78
C ILE A 78 18.03 -17.50 -9.42
N GLN A 79 17.26 -17.77 -8.36
CA GLN A 79 17.80 -18.05 -7.02
C GLN A 79 18.74 -19.26 -7.02
N GLN A 80 18.34 -20.37 -7.62
CA GLN A 80 19.16 -21.59 -7.70
C GLN A 80 20.46 -21.35 -8.47
N LEU A 81 20.40 -20.63 -9.60
CA LEU A 81 21.60 -20.27 -10.36
C LEU A 81 22.48 -19.30 -9.57
N TYR A 82 21.90 -18.32 -8.88
CA TYR A 82 22.63 -17.39 -8.03
C TYR A 82 23.41 -18.16 -6.95
N GLU A 83 22.77 -19.09 -6.23
CA GLU A 83 23.44 -19.90 -5.21
C GLU A 83 24.59 -20.75 -5.77
N GLN A 84 24.47 -21.24 -7.01
CA GLN A 84 25.53 -21.99 -7.70
C GLN A 84 26.68 -21.08 -8.16
N GLN A 85 26.38 -19.83 -8.51
CA GLN A 85 27.33 -18.88 -9.10
C GLN A 85 27.92 -17.90 -8.08
N VAL A 86 27.31 -17.76 -6.88
CA VAL A 86 27.67 -16.73 -5.89
C VAL A 86 29.15 -16.78 -5.49
N ASN A 87 29.72 -17.98 -5.45
CA ASN A 87 31.14 -18.19 -5.12
C ASN A 87 32.09 -17.90 -6.28
N ASN A 88 31.59 -17.84 -7.52
CA ASN A 88 32.37 -17.52 -8.72
C ASN A 88 32.49 -16.01 -8.94
N TYR A 89 31.56 -15.22 -8.40
CA TYR A 89 31.76 -13.78 -8.35
C TYR A 89 32.91 -13.51 -7.39
N GLU A 90 34.03 -12.99 -7.91
CA GLU A 90 35.03 -12.35 -7.07
C GLU A 90 34.28 -11.35 -6.18
N ARG A 91 34.62 -11.21 -4.89
CA ARG A 91 33.99 -10.23 -3.97
C ARG A 91 34.30 -8.77 -4.34
N LYS A 92 34.45 -8.50 -5.63
CA LYS A 92 34.74 -7.21 -6.22
C LYS A 92 33.49 -6.74 -6.96
N PRO A 93 33.12 -5.46 -6.82
CA PRO A 93 32.07 -4.88 -7.62
C PRO A 93 32.35 -5.00 -9.12
N PHE A 94 31.30 -5.17 -9.91
CA PHE A 94 31.37 -5.21 -11.36
C PHE A 94 30.25 -4.38 -11.99
N ILE A 95 30.39 -4.06 -13.28
CA ILE A 95 29.46 -3.18 -14.00
C ILE A 95 28.62 -4.00 -14.98
N LEU A 96 27.33 -3.70 -15.03
CA LEU A 96 26.40 -4.19 -16.04
C LEU A 96 25.73 -3.04 -16.76
N TYR A 97 25.27 -3.32 -17.98
CA TYR A 97 24.66 -2.35 -18.87
C TYR A 97 23.27 -2.78 -19.30
N ARG A 98 22.40 -1.79 -19.50
CA ARG A 98 21.08 -1.98 -20.11
C ARG A 98 20.70 -0.75 -20.93
N GLY A 99 20.39 -0.98 -22.20
CA GLY A 99 19.75 0.02 -23.05
C GLY A 99 18.24 -0.02 -22.91
N GLN A 100 17.59 1.15 -22.83
CA GLN A 100 16.14 1.23 -22.73
C GLN A 100 15.61 2.57 -23.26
N GLY A 101 14.50 2.53 -24.00
CA GLY A 101 13.70 3.72 -24.28
C GLY A 101 12.76 4.04 -23.11
N LEU A 102 12.68 5.31 -22.75
CA LEU A 102 11.67 5.83 -21.82
C LEU A 102 10.84 6.90 -22.51
N MET A 103 9.54 6.95 -22.24
CA MET A 103 8.72 8.10 -22.61
C MET A 103 9.27 9.35 -21.90
N ILE A 104 9.20 10.51 -22.55
CA ILE A 104 9.70 11.78 -21.99
C ILE A 104 9.15 12.03 -20.57
N SER A 105 7.87 11.77 -20.35
CA SER A 105 7.21 11.95 -19.05
C SER A 105 7.74 11.04 -17.95
N ASP A 106 8.21 9.83 -18.29
CA ASP A 106 8.84 8.91 -17.33
C ASP A 106 10.30 9.28 -17.10
N PHE A 107 10.99 9.81 -18.11
CA PHE A 107 12.34 10.37 -17.95
C PHE A 107 12.34 11.60 -17.03
N GLU A 108 11.37 12.50 -17.14
CA GLU A 108 11.24 13.64 -16.22
C GLU A 108 11.03 13.20 -14.76
N LYS A 109 10.33 12.08 -14.53
CA LYS A 109 10.22 11.48 -13.18
C LYS A 109 11.56 10.94 -12.73
N LEU A 110 12.28 10.22 -13.59
CA LEU A 110 13.62 9.69 -13.30
C LEU A 110 14.62 10.80 -12.94
N GLN A 111 14.56 11.95 -13.60
CA GLN A 111 15.41 13.09 -13.26
C GLN A 111 15.14 13.62 -11.84
N LYS A 112 13.89 13.59 -11.39
CA LYS A 112 13.48 14.00 -10.04
C LYS A 112 13.86 12.97 -8.97
N THR A 113 14.13 11.72 -9.35
CA THR A 113 14.54 10.65 -8.42
C THR A 113 16.05 10.55 -8.24
N LYS A 114 16.85 11.51 -8.74
CA LYS A 114 18.30 11.56 -8.51
C LYS A 114 18.61 11.51 -7.01
N GLY A 115 19.45 10.57 -6.60
CA GLY A 115 19.76 10.29 -5.19
C GLY A 115 18.66 9.55 -4.42
N GLY A 116 17.57 9.15 -5.09
CA GLY A 116 16.50 8.31 -4.56
C GLY A 116 16.61 6.86 -5.02
N LEU A 117 15.51 6.12 -4.89
CA LEU A 117 15.42 4.69 -5.22
C LEU A 117 14.61 4.46 -6.49
N MET A 118 14.98 3.42 -7.24
CA MET A 118 14.32 2.97 -8.46
C MET A 118 14.27 1.43 -8.48
N SER A 119 13.13 0.88 -8.88
CA SER A 119 12.99 -0.55 -9.19
C SER A 119 12.47 -0.72 -10.61
N PHE A 120 12.70 -1.89 -11.19
CA PHE A 120 12.11 -2.27 -12.48
C PHE A 120 10.87 -3.13 -12.23
N ASN A 121 9.80 -2.89 -12.99
CA ASN A 121 8.54 -3.63 -12.86
C ASN A 121 8.57 -4.98 -13.61
N ASN A 122 9.74 -5.62 -13.75
CA ASN A 122 9.92 -6.91 -14.41
C ASN A 122 11.25 -7.56 -13.99
N PHE A 123 11.50 -8.80 -14.44
CA PHE A 123 12.84 -9.38 -14.30
C PHE A 123 13.79 -8.56 -15.18
N LEU A 124 14.80 -8.01 -14.53
CA LEU A 124 15.71 -7.07 -15.16
C LEU A 124 16.81 -7.85 -15.88
N SER A 125 16.74 -7.82 -17.21
CA SER A 125 17.76 -8.35 -18.11
C SER A 125 18.85 -7.30 -18.36
N THR A 126 20.10 -7.72 -18.27
CA THR A 126 21.30 -6.87 -18.38
C THR A 126 22.42 -7.60 -19.11
N SER A 127 23.40 -6.85 -19.62
CA SER A 127 24.56 -7.39 -20.33
C SER A 127 25.86 -6.85 -19.75
N THR A 128 26.95 -7.61 -19.90
CA THR A 128 28.32 -7.11 -19.69
C THR A 128 28.84 -6.31 -20.89
N ASP A 129 28.16 -6.37 -22.03
CA ASP A 129 28.50 -5.66 -23.27
C ASP A 129 27.85 -4.27 -23.30
N GLN A 130 28.68 -3.23 -23.19
CA GLN A 130 28.23 -1.85 -23.25
C GLN A 130 27.75 -1.44 -24.64
N ASP A 131 28.38 -1.91 -25.71
CA ASP A 131 28.05 -1.51 -27.08
C ASP A 131 26.69 -2.06 -27.49
N LEU A 132 26.39 -3.29 -27.08
CA LEU A 132 25.06 -3.89 -27.26
C LEU A 132 23.98 -3.05 -26.56
N ALA A 133 24.20 -2.71 -25.29
CA ALA A 133 23.26 -1.90 -24.51
C ALA A 133 23.10 -0.48 -25.10
N LEU A 134 24.19 0.14 -25.53
CA LEU A 134 24.18 1.46 -26.16
C LEU A 134 23.43 1.44 -27.49
N GLY A 135 23.60 0.39 -28.30
CA GLY A 135 22.85 0.21 -29.55
C GLY A 135 21.34 0.18 -29.32
N ILE A 136 20.88 -0.52 -28.27
CA ILE A 136 19.46 -0.54 -27.88
C ILE A 136 18.99 0.85 -27.45
N ALA A 137 19.74 1.56 -26.62
CA ALA A 137 19.39 2.91 -26.17
C ALA A 137 19.30 3.90 -27.35
N TYR A 138 20.27 3.84 -28.28
CA TYR A 138 20.30 4.65 -29.48
C TYR A 138 19.15 4.35 -30.43
N SER A 139 18.77 3.08 -30.58
CA SER A 139 17.61 2.71 -31.39
C SER A 139 16.31 3.32 -30.85
N ALA A 140 16.20 3.48 -29.53
CA ALA A 140 15.03 4.07 -28.90
C ALA A 140 14.99 5.59 -29.01
N SER A 141 16.13 6.28 -29.03
CA SER A 141 16.20 7.74 -29.19
C SER A 141 15.78 8.21 -30.59
N ALA A 142 15.69 7.31 -31.57
CA ALA A 142 15.14 7.63 -32.89
C ALA A 142 13.63 7.98 -32.87
N ASN A 143 12.92 7.62 -31.78
CA ASN A 143 11.53 8.00 -31.61
C ASN A 143 11.43 9.33 -30.84
N ILE A 144 10.77 10.33 -31.44
CA ILE A 144 10.68 11.69 -30.92
C ILE A 144 9.99 11.80 -29.56
N ASP A 145 9.13 10.83 -29.22
CA ASP A 145 8.41 10.79 -27.94
C ASP A 145 9.19 10.06 -26.84
N MET A 146 10.38 9.54 -27.16
CA MET A 146 11.21 8.75 -26.26
C MET A 146 12.61 9.34 -26.08
N VAL A 147 13.19 9.00 -24.94
CA VAL A 147 14.58 9.27 -24.58
C VAL A 147 15.28 7.91 -24.49
N GLY A 148 16.38 7.77 -25.21
CA GLY A 148 17.28 6.62 -25.10
C GLY A 148 18.09 6.71 -23.80
N ILE A 149 18.08 5.63 -23.01
CA ILE A 149 18.80 5.57 -21.74
C ILE A 149 19.77 4.40 -21.77
N LEU A 150 21.04 4.68 -21.55
CA LEU A 150 22.05 3.71 -21.16
C LEU A 150 22.14 3.67 -19.64
N PHE A 151 21.59 2.63 -19.02
CA PHE A 151 21.80 2.36 -17.61
C PHE A 151 23.16 1.70 -17.41
N ILE A 152 23.96 2.26 -16.51
CA ILE A 152 25.26 1.74 -16.06
C ILE A 152 25.09 1.34 -14.60
N MET A 153 25.10 0.03 -14.34
CA MET A 153 24.73 -0.54 -13.05
C MET A 153 25.96 -1.07 -12.32
N SER A 154 26.28 -0.49 -11.17
CA SER A 154 27.30 -0.98 -10.25
C SER A 154 26.70 -2.05 -9.33
N ILE A 155 27.25 -3.27 -9.43
CA ILE A 155 26.77 -4.43 -8.68
C ILE A 155 27.82 -4.83 -7.65
N ASP A 156 27.46 -4.76 -6.37
CA ASP A 156 28.23 -5.39 -5.29
C ASP A 156 27.70 -6.82 -5.04
N PRO A 157 28.45 -7.87 -5.40
CA PRO A 157 28.02 -9.25 -5.19
C PRO A 157 27.92 -9.65 -3.71
N CYS A 158 28.42 -8.83 -2.78
CA CYS A 158 28.25 -9.05 -1.34
C CYS A 158 26.82 -8.79 -0.87
N ILE A 159 26.00 -8.08 -1.65
CA ILE A 159 24.59 -7.83 -1.36
C ILE A 159 23.79 -9.09 -1.71
N LYS A 160 23.44 -9.87 -0.69
CA LYS A 160 22.75 -11.17 -0.85
C LYS A 160 21.23 -11.09 -0.92
N SER A 161 20.65 -9.93 -0.64
CA SER A 161 19.19 -9.78 -0.58
C SER A 161 18.52 -9.82 -1.95
N THR A 162 19.29 -9.53 -3.01
CA THR A 162 18.80 -9.50 -4.39
C THR A 162 19.49 -10.57 -5.23
N PRO A 163 18.79 -11.66 -5.58
CA PRO A 163 19.32 -12.71 -6.44
C PRO A 163 19.43 -12.24 -7.88
N PHE A 164 20.57 -12.51 -8.49
CA PHE A 164 20.84 -12.33 -9.92
C PHE A 164 21.72 -13.47 -10.41
N ALA A 165 21.65 -13.84 -11.68
CA ALA A 165 22.52 -14.89 -12.20
C ALA A 165 22.83 -14.69 -13.67
N SER A 166 24.00 -15.15 -14.10
CA SER A 166 24.22 -15.41 -15.52
C SER A 166 23.30 -16.54 -15.97
N ILE A 167 22.53 -16.29 -17.01
CA ILE A 167 21.53 -17.23 -17.51
C ILE A 167 21.92 -17.93 -18.81
N LYS A 168 23.14 -17.71 -19.30
CA LYS A 168 23.66 -18.31 -20.56
C LYS A 168 23.36 -19.80 -20.71
N ALA A 169 23.50 -20.57 -19.63
CA ALA A 169 23.27 -22.03 -19.64
C ALA A 169 21.79 -22.44 -19.73
N LYS A 170 20.85 -21.53 -19.47
CA LYS A 170 19.40 -21.77 -19.39
C LYS A 170 18.59 -20.89 -20.33
N SER A 171 19.19 -19.86 -20.92
CA SER A 171 18.57 -18.93 -21.87
C SER A 171 18.27 -19.62 -23.20
N HIS A 172 17.27 -19.09 -23.91
CA HIS A 172 17.03 -19.41 -25.31
C HIS A 172 18.20 -18.95 -26.20
N PHE A 173 18.75 -17.77 -25.92
CA PHE A 173 19.90 -17.20 -26.63
C PHE A 173 21.20 -17.65 -25.96
N LYS A 174 21.81 -18.72 -26.50
CA LYS A 174 23.00 -19.34 -25.90
C LYS A 174 24.28 -18.52 -26.04
N ASP A 175 24.31 -17.62 -27.02
CA ASP A 175 25.48 -16.82 -27.35
C ASP A 175 25.51 -15.49 -26.58
N GLU A 176 24.43 -15.16 -25.84
CA GLU A 176 24.33 -13.93 -25.07
C GLU A 176 24.83 -14.11 -23.63
N ASP A 177 25.74 -13.23 -23.21
CA ASP A 177 26.18 -13.14 -21.82
C ASP A 177 25.19 -12.27 -21.01
N GLU A 178 23.99 -12.81 -20.84
CA GLU A 178 22.89 -12.17 -20.13
C GLU A 178 22.93 -12.45 -18.63
N ILE A 179 22.79 -11.39 -17.82
CA ILE A 179 22.55 -11.48 -16.38
C ILE A 179 21.12 -11.05 -16.09
N LEU A 180 20.38 -11.95 -15.46
CA LEU A 180 18.97 -11.75 -15.11
C LEU A 180 18.82 -11.57 -13.61
N PHE A 181 18.12 -10.50 -13.22
CA PHE A 181 17.81 -10.17 -11.84
C PHE A 181 16.37 -10.53 -11.48
N SER A 182 16.16 -10.88 -10.21
CA SER A 182 14.82 -11.00 -9.64
C SER A 182 14.05 -9.66 -9.65
N MET A 183 12.72 -9.72 -9.66
CA MET A 183 11.83 -8.54 -9.71
C MET A 183 11.93 -7.60 -8.51
N HIS A 184 12.43 -8.05 -7.36
CA HIS A 184 12.55 -7.23 -6.15
C HIS A 184 13.85 -6.42 -6.08
N THR A 185 14.52 -6.25 -7.21
CA THR A 185 15.77 -5.49 -7.31
C THR A 185 15.50 -3.98 -7.22
N VAL A 186 16.21 -3.32 -6.30
CA VAL A 186 16.17 -1.88 -6.12
C VAL A 186 17.56 -1.30 -6.34
N PHE A 187 17.62 -0.16 -7.02
CA PHE A 187 18.83 0.60 -7.28
C PHE A 187 18.71 2.01 -6.73
N ARG A 188 19.83 2.57 -6.29
CA ARG A 188 19.98 3.99 -6.01
C ARG A 188 20.34 4.70 -7.30
N VAL A 189 19.61 5.77 -7.62
CA VAL A 189 19.83 6.56 -8.83
C VAL A 189 20.98 7.53 -8.60
N GLY A 190 22.09 7.32 -9.32
CA GLY A 190 23.30 8.14 -9.28
C GLY A 190 23.24 9.32 -10.23
N ALA A 191 24.33 9.57 -10.96
CA ALA A 191 24.37 10.66 -11.92
C ALA A 191 23.53 10.35 -13.17
N ILE A 192 22.87 11.40 -13.68
CA ILE A 192 22.17 11.40 -14.97
C ILE A 192 22.87 12.43 -15.84
N LYS A 193 23.42 12.01 -16.99
CA LYS A 193 24.23 12.86 -17.87
C LYS A 193 23.79 12.69 -19.33
N PRO A 194 23.61 13.78 -20.10
CA PRO A 194 23.39 13.66 -21.53
C PRO A 194 24.63 13.06 -22.21
N MET A 195 24.41 12.28 -23.25
CA MET A 195 25.45 11.66 -24.08
C MET A 195 25.52 12.28 -25.47
N ASP A 196 24.47 12.97 -25.90
CA ASP A 196 24.37 13.67 -27.16
C ASP A 196 24.05 15.16 -26.96
N ASN A 197 24.21 15.94 -28.03
CA ASN A 197 23.90 17.37 -28.01
C ASN A 197 22.39 17.64 -28.10
N GLU A 198 21.61 16.69 -28.61
CA GLU A 198 20.16 16.81 -28.81
C GLU A 198 19.36 16.44 -27.56
N ASN A 199 20.03 15.98 -26.49
CA ASN A 199 19.41 15.58 -25.23
C ASN A 199 18.35 14.49 -25.43
N GLN A 200 18.57 13.58 -26.38
CA GLN A 200 17.71 12.42 -26.63
C GLN A 200 18.36 11.11 -26.17
N LEU A 201 19.64 11.14 -25.81
CA LEU A 201 20.39 10.02 -25.27
C LEU A 201 21.06 10.38 -23.94
N TYR A 202 20.83 9.60 -22.90
CA TYR A 202 21.42 9.80 -21.58
C TYR A 202 22.08 8.54 -21.04
N GLN A 203 23.10 8.74 -20.22
CA GLN A 203 23.60 7.73 -19.30
C GLN A 203 23.02 7.97 -17.91
N VAL A 204 22.64 6.88 -17.25
CA VAL A 204 22.12 6.88 -15.88
C VAL A 204 22.89 5.87 -15.07
N GLU A 205 23.61 6.35 -14.06
CA GLU A 205 24.32 5.51 -13.11
C GLU A 205 23.32 4.94 -12.09
N LEU A 206 23.38 3.64 -11.85
CA LEU A 206 22.58 2.92 -10.87
C LEU A 206 23.49 2.11 -9.95
N GLU A 207 23.22 2.12 -8.66
CA GLU A 207 23.96 1.33 -7.67
C GLU A 207 23.02 0.34 -6.98
N LEU A 208 23.35 -0.95 -7.00
CA LEU A 208 22.53 -1.97 -6.34
C LEU A 208 22.44 -1.69 -4.84
N THR A 209 21.22 -1.61 -4.31
CA THR A 209 21.01 -1.31 -2.88
C THR A 209 20.90 -2.59 -2.05
N SER A 210 21.40 -2.54 -0.82
CA SER A 210 21.19 -3.57 0.20
C SER A 210 19.98 -3.26 1.08
N ASP A 211 19.54 -4.25 1.86
CA ASP A 211 18.43 -4.10 2.82
C ASP A 211 18.76 -3.13 3.97
N ASP A 212 20.05 -2.79 4.15
CA ASP A 212 20.52 -1.81 5.14
C ASP A 212 20.38 -0.35 4.65
N ASP A 213 19.99 -0.14 3.39
CA ASP A 213 19.70 1.19 2.87
C ASP A 213 18.56 1.85 3.68
N GLN A 214 18.86 2.99 4.31
CA GLN A 214 17.93 3.64 5.23
C GLN A 214 16.60 4.04 4.57
N GLN A 215 16.63 4.52 3.32
CA GLN A 215 15.41 4.92 2.61
C GLN A 215 14.58 3.68 2.24
N LEU A 216 15.24 2.62 1.78
CA LEU A 216 14.56 1.37 1.41
C LEU A 216 13.92 0.70 2.61
N ARG A 217 14.62 0.70 3.76
CA ARG A 217 14.11 0.16 5.02
C ARG A 217 12.88 0.93 5.51
N LEU A 218 12.96 2.26 5.55
CA LEU A 218 11.81 3.10 5.95
C LEU A 218 10.61 2.91 5.02
N LEU A 219 10.84 2.78 3.72
CA LEU A 219 9.78 2.51 2.75
C LEU A 219 9.15 1.13 2.98
N THR A 220 9.97 0.10 3.20
CA THR A 220 9.51 -1.27 3.40
C THR A 220 8.74 -1.43 4.70
N ASP A 221 9.20 -0.80 5.79
CA ASP A 221 8.51 -0.79 7.07
C ASP A 221 7.15 -0.08 6.94
N ARG A 222 7.11 1.09 6.26
CA ARG A 222 5.84 1.78 5.97
C ARG A 222 4.87 0.91 5.16
N ILE A 223 5.34 0.28 4.08
CA ILE A 223 4.50 -0.60 3.26
C ILE A 223 3.98 -1.78 4.08
N ARG A 224 4.81 -2.34 4.97
CA ARG A 224 4.41 -3.44 5.86
C ARG A 224 3.36 -3.00 6.87
N ASP A 225 3.50 -1.81 7.43
CA ASP A 225 2.54 -1.24 8.37
C ASP A 225 1.21 -0.91 7.66
N GLU A 226 1.28 -0.34 6.46
CA GLU A 226 0.10 0.03 5.67
C GLU A 226 -0.67 -1.16 5.10
N ALA A 227 0.02 -2.23 4.71
CA ALA A 227 -0.57 -3.44 4.14
C ALA A 227 -0.93 -4.51 5.18
N GLY A 228 -0.47 -4.32 6.42
CA GLY A 228 -0.77 -5.20 7.55
C GLY A 228 -0.24 -6.64 7.44
N ALA A 229 -0.74 -7.48 8.34
CA ALA A 229 -0.46 -8.91 8.37
C ALA A 229 -1.41 -9.68 7.43
N GLY A 230 -0.93 -10.77 6.84
CA GLY A 230 -1.73 -11.63 5.96
C GLY A 230 -0.92 -12.27 4.85
N THR A 231 -1.61 -12.85 3.86
CA THR A 231 -0.98 -13.38 2.65
C THR A 231 -0.49 -12.26 1.73
N GLY A 232 0.41 -12.58 0.79
CA GLY A 232 0.85 -11.62 -0.22
C GLY A 232 -0.31 -10.99 -1.01
N TRP A 233 -1.36 -11.78 -1.29
CA TRP A 233 -2.57 -11.30 -1.96
C TRP A 233 -3.39 -10.33 -1.12
N HIS A 234 -3.52 -10.61 0.18
CA HIS A 234 -4.19 -9.70 1.09
C HIS A 234 -3.48 -8.34 1.14
N ARG A 235 -2.14 -8.37 1.27
CA ARG A 235 -1.32 -7.15 1.24
C ARG A 235 -1.47 -6.39 -0.08
N LEU A 236 -1.43 -7.09 -1.22
CA LEU A 236 -1.63 -6.47 -2.53
C LEU A 236 -2.98 -5.78 -2.61
N GLY A 237 -4.07 -6.45 -2.20
CA GLY A 237 -5.40 -5.86 -2.25
C GLY A 237 -5.55 -4.66 -1.31
N GLN A 238 -4.96 -4.70 -0.10
CA GLN A 238 -4.93 -3.53 0.78
C GLN A 238 -4.17 -2.35 0.14
N LEU A 239 -3.00 -2.61 -0.45
CA LEU A 239 -2.22 -1.58 -1.13
C LEU A 239 -2.97 -0.99 -2.31
N LEU A 240 -3.64 -1.81 -3.12
CA LEU A 240 -4.49 -1.35 -4.23
C LEU A 240 -5.59 -0.41 -3.75
N ILE A 241 -6.26 -0.73 -2.63
CA ILE A 241 -7.26 0.15 -2.02
C ILE A 241 -6.60 1.47 -1.55
N LYS A 242 -5.44 1.40 -0.89
CA LYS A 242 -4.72 2.59 -0.38
C LYS A 242 -4.29 3.54 -1.48
N ILE A 243 -3.82 3.02 -2.61
CA ILE A 243 -3.44 3.81 -3.78
C ILE A 243 -4.63 4.14 -4.69
N THR A 244 -5.87 3.95 -4.21
CA THR A 244 -7.12 4.27 -4.90
C THR A 244 -7.37 3.50 -6.21
N GLN A 245 -6.68 2.37 -6.41
CA GLN A 245 -6.89 1.45 -7.52
C GLN A 245 -7.99 0.44 -7.17
N PHE A 246 -9.18 0.95 -6.84
CA PHE A 246 -10.26 0.14 -6.31
C PHE A 246 -10.76 -0.93 -7.30
N ASN A 247 -10.83 -0.61 -8.59
CA ASN A 247 -11.26 -1.57 -9.63
C ASN A 247 -10.32 -2.78 -9.68
N LYS A 248 -9.01 -2.55 -9.55
CA LYS A 248 -8.03 -3.64 -9.52
C LYS A 248 -8.07 -4.44 -8.22
N ALA A 249 -8.37 -3.78 -7.09
CA ALA A 249 -8.61 -4.50 -5.84
C ALA A 249 -9.84 -5.41 -5.96
N GLU A 250 -10.90 -4.93 -6.61
CA GLU A 250 -12.09 -5.72 -6.90
C GLU A 250 -11.81 -6.89 -7.84
N GLU A 251 -11.14 -6.66 -8.97
CA GLU A 251 -10.67 -7.73 -9.89
C GLU A 251 -9.88 -8.80 -9.12
N LEU A 252 -8.89 -8.38 -8.32
CA LEU A 252 -8.10 -9.27 -7.44
C LEU A 252 -9.00 -10.12 -6.55
N TYR A 253 -9.92 -9.52 -5.80
CA TYR A 253 -10.74 -10.26 -4.84
C TYR A 253 -11.79 -11.14 -5.51
N ASN A 254 -12.30 -10.78 -6.70
CA ASN A 254 -13.17 -11.64 -7.48
C ASN A 254 -12.45 -12.90 -7.95
N VAL A 255 -11.24 -12.77 -8.49
CA VAL A 255 -10.41 -13.92 -8.89
C VAL A 255 -10.08 -14.80 -7.67
N LEU A 256 -9.74 -14.19 -6.53
CA LEU A 256 -9.46 -14.93 -5.29
C LEU A 256 -10.68 -15.64 -4.72
N LEU A 257 -11.89 -15.07 -4.87
CA LEU A 257 -13.15 -15.70 -4.49
C LEU A 257 -13.42 -16.97 -5.30
N GLU A 258 -13.24 -16.93 -6.61
CA GLU A 258 -13.37 -18.10 -7.49
C GLU A 258 -12.35 -19.20 -7.13
N GLN A 259 -11.15 -18.81 -6.73
CA GLN A 259 -10.05 -19.72 -6.39
C GLN A 259 -9.97 -20.06 -4.90
N ALA A 260 -10.98 -19.68 -4.10
CA ALA A 260 -10.91 -19.83 -2.65
C ALA A 260 -10.87 -21.33 -2.25
N PRO A 261 -9.86 -21.76 -1.48
CA PRO A 261 -9.67 -23.18 -1.18
C PRO A 261 -10.71 -23.74 -0.19
N ASN A 262 -11.35 -22.87 0.61
CA ASN A 262 -12.41 -23.24 1.52
C ASN A 262 -13.29 -22.02 1.87
N ASP A 263 -14.38 -22.27 2.57
CA ASP A 263 -15.36 -21.25 2.95
C ASP A 263 -14.77 -20.18 3.90
N ARG A 264 -13.79 -20.54 4.74
CA ARG A 264 -13.08 -19.55 5.56
C ARG A 264 -12.39 -18.49 4.68
N TRP A 265 -11.71 -18.89 3.62
CA TRP A 265 -11.09 -17.95 2.69
C TRP A 265 -12.11 -17.16 1.89
N LYS A 266 -13.23 -17.76 1.47
CA LYS A 266 -14.33 -17.02 0.83
C LYS A 266 -14.84 -15.90 1.72
N ALA A 267 -15.08 -16.16 3.00
CA ALA A 267 -15.52 -15.12 3.94
C ALA A 267 -14.50 -13.99 4.09
N ILE A 268 -13.19 -14.31 4.11
CA ILE A 268 -12.13 -13.30 4.13
C ILE A 268 -12.18 -12.44 2.87
N TYR A 269 -12.24 -13.06 1.68
CA TYR A 269 -12.24 -12.31 0.42
C TYR A 269 -13.50 -11.48 0.23
N TYR A 270 -14.69 -11.97 0.61
CA TYR A 270 -15.90 -11.14 0.63
C TYR A 270 -15.75 -9.94 1.56
N ASN A 271 -15.17 -10.09 2.75
CA ASN A 271 -14.90 -8.96 3.62
C ASN A 271 -13.95 -7.94 2.98
N GLN A 272 -12.91 -8.40 2.29
CA GLN A 272 -11.97 -7.50 1.61
C GLN A 272 -12.59 -6.79 0.40
N LEU A 273 -13.42 -7.49 -0.37
CA LEU A 273 -14.21 -6.90 -1.44
C LEU A 273 -15.17 -5.83 -0.89
N GLY A 274 -15.80 -6.10 0.27
CA GLY A 274 -16.62 -5.13 0.98
C GLY A 274 -15.85 -3.86 1.35
N TYR A 275 -14.61 -3.98 1.84
CA TYR A 275 -13.75 -2.83 2.09
C TYR A 275 -13.40 -2.05 0.81
N ALA A 276 -13.17 -2.74 -0.31
CA ALA A 276 -12.92 -2.09 -1.59
C ALA A 276 -14.14 -1.29 -2.07
N LYS A 277 -15.35 -1.88 -1.97
CA LYS A 277 -16.62 -1.22 -2.31
C LYS A 277 -16.92 -0.02 -1.41
N ASP A 278 -16.69 -0.16 -0.11
CA ASP A 278 -16.83 0.93 0.86
C ASP A 278 -15.86 2.09 0.54
N ALA A 279 -14.62 1.79 0.16
CA ALA A 279 -13.66 2.81 -0.25
C ALA A 279 -14.03 3.51 -1.58
N GLN A 280 -14.77 2.85 -2.47
CA GLN A 280 -15.37 3.45 -3.67
C GLN A 280 -16.62 4.31 -3.37
N GLY A 281 -17.18 4.22 -2.16
CA GLY A 281 -18.46 4.83 -1.80
C GLY A 281 -19.69 4.01 -2.24
N ASP A 282 -19.48 2.77 -2.70
CA ASP A 282 -20.54 1.82 -3.05
C ASP A 282 -21.00 1.06 -1.81
N TYR A 283 -21.73 1.77 -0.94
CA TYR A 283 -22.13 1.25 0.36
C TYR A 283 -23.09 0.08 0.26
N GLU A 284 -23.94 0.02 -0.76
CA GLU A 284 -24.89 -1.09 -0.93
C GLU A 284 -24.17 -2.41 -1.22
N ASN A 285 -23.24 -2.40 -2.19
CA ASN A 285 -22.44 -3.59 -2.48
C ASN A 285 -21.45 -3.92 -1.36
N ALA A 286 -20.96 -2.93 -0.61
CA ALA A 286 -20.15 -3.17 0.59
C ALA A 286 -20.95 -3.96 1.65
N LEU A 287 -22.18 -3.54 1.95
CA LEU A 287 -23.07 -4.25 2.87
C LEU A 287 -23.37 -5.67 2.36
N TRP A 288 -23.67 -5.83 1.06
CA TRP A 288 -23.90 -7.14 0.47
C TRP A 288 -22.70 -8.08 0.64
N CYS A 289 -21.48 -7.59 0.42
CA CYS A 289 -20.26 -8.36 0.60
C CYS A 289 -20.06 -8.80 2.07
N HIS A 290 -20.28 -7.89 3.02
CA HIS A 290 -20.19 -8.22 4.45
C HIS A 290 -21.28 -9.21 4.89
N ASP A 291 -22.47 -9.16 4.27
CA ASP A 291 -23.54 -10.12 4.51
C ASP A 291 -23.16 -11.52 4.01
N LYS A 292 -22.61 -11.62 2.80
CA LYS A 292 -22.07 -12.90 2.30
C LYS A 292 -20.95 -13.46 3.17
N ALA A 293 -20.05 -12.62 3.65
CA ALA A 293 -19.02 -13.05 4.60
C ALA A 293 -19.64 -13.56 5.91
N LEU A 294 -20.65 -12.87 6.46
CA LEU A 294 -21.33 -13.25 7.69
C LEU A 294 -22.13 -14.56 7.55
N GLU A 295 -22.85 -14.75 6.44
CA GLU A 295 -23.57 -15.99 6.13
C GLU A 295 -22.62 -17.19 6.16
N ILE A 296 -21.48 -17.06 5.50
CA ILE A 296 -20.46 -18.11 5.47
C ILE A 296 -19.88 -18.35 6.87
N GLN A 297 -19.56 -17.29 7.61
CA GLN A 297 -19.02 -17.41 8.97
C GLN A 297 -19.98 -18.10 9.92
N LYS A 298 -21.28 -17.78 9.86
CA LYS A 298 -22.32 -18.45 10.67
C LYS A 298 -22.43 -19.95 10.37
N ASN A 299 -22.08 -20.39 9.17
CA ASN A 299 -22.11 -21.81 8.80
C ASN A 299 -20.87 -22.58 9.29
N ILE A 300 -19.73 -21.90 9.47
CA ILE A 300 -18.45 -22.55 9.84
C ILE A 300 -18.02 -22.29 11.29
N LEU A 301 -18.69 -21.37 12.00
CA LEU A 301 -18.39 -21.01 13.38
C LEU A 301 -19.60 -21.27 14.30
N PRO A 302 -19.37 -21.60 15.59
CA PRO A 302 -20.42 -21.56 16.61
C PRO A 302 -21.11 -20.19 16.68
N SER A 303 -22.39 -20.18 17.08
CA SER A 303 -23.21 -18.97 17.13
C SER A 303 -22.73 -17.91 18.13
N ASP A 304 -21.89 -18.30 19.07
CA ASP A 304 -21.24 -17.46 20.07
C ASP A 304 -19.75 -17.21 19.77
N HIS A 305 -19.25 -17.53 18.57
CA HIS A 305 -17.84 -17.32 18.26
C HIS A 305 -17.51 -15.81 18.16
N PRO A 306 -16.41 -15.33 18.80
CA PRO A 306 -16.05 -13.90 18.81
C PRO A 306 -15.81 -13.33 17.41
N ASP A 307 -15.30 -14.12 16.45
CA ASP A 307 -15.09 -13.67 15.07
C ASP A 307 -16.39 -13.24 14.36
N LEU A 308 -17.57 -13.66 14.82
CA LEU A 308 -18.85 -13.18 14.30
C LEU A 308 -19.07 -11.68 14.59
N ALA A 309 -18.30 -11.08 15.50
CA ALA A 309 -18.34 -9.64 15.76
C ALA A 309 -17.75 -8.82 14.60
N ALA A 310 -16.78 -9.35 13.85
CA ALA A 310 -16.08 -8.57 12.82
C ALA A 310 -17.00 -8.11 11.66
N PRO A 311 -17.88 -8.95 11.09
CA PRO A 311 -18.84 -8.47 10.08
C PRO A 311 -19.80 -7.42 10.61
N TYR A 312 -20.33 -7.60 11.83
CA TYR A 312 -21.20 -6.59 12.47
C TYR A 312 -20.48 -5.26 12.67
N ASN A 313 -19.20 -5.30 13.04
CA ASN A 313 -18.39 -4.09 13.11
C ASN A 313 -18.28 -3.41 11.74
N ASN A 314 -18.02 -4.17 10.68
CA ASN A 314 -17.91 -3.62 9.32
C ASN A 314 -19.24 -3.03 8.83
N PHE A 315 -20.36 -3.71 9.08
CA PHE A 315 -21.70 -3.17 8.83
C PHE A 315 -21.91 -1.82 9.50
N GLY A 316 -21.57 -1.71 10.80
CA GLY A 316 -21.68 -0.46 11.54
C GLY A 316 -20.83 0.67 10.94
N LEU A 317 -19.60 0.37 10.51
CA LEU A 317 -18.70 1.35 9.89
C LEU A 317 -19.23 1.84 8.55
N VAL A 318 -19.75 0.94 7.70
CA VAL A 318 -20.38 1.31 6.42
C VAL A 318 -21.63 2.15 6.66
N CYS A 319 -22.48 1.77 7.64
CA CYS A 319 -23.66 2.54 7.99
C CYS A 319 -23.32 3.96 8.50
N ILE A 320 -22.24 4.15 9.28
CA ILE A 320 -21.76 5.49 9.66
C ILE A 320 -21.46 6.32 8.42
N LYS A 321 -20.67 5.78 7.48
CA LYS A 321 -20.27 6.49 6.25
C LYS A 321 -21.47 6.82 5.35
N ASN A 322 -22.46 5.93 5.32
CA ASN A 322 -23.73 6.13 4.62
C ASN A 322 -24.74 7.01 5.38
N GLY A 323 -24.36 7.57 6.55
CA GLY A 323 -25.21 8.44 7.36
C GLY A 323 -26.36 7.72 8.11
N LYS A 324 -26.39 6.39 8.12
CA LYS A 324 -27.42 5.56 8.74
C LYS A 324 -27.08 5.22 10.19
N TYR A 325 -27.00 6.25 11.03
CA TYR A 325 -26.54 6.13 12.42
C TYR A 325 -27.38 5.18 13.30
N PRO A 326 -28.72 5.14 13.24
CA PRO A 326 -29.50 4.19 14.04
C PRO A 326 -29.20 2.73 13.71
N GLU A 327 -28.98 2.42 12.43
CA GLU A 327 -28.63 1.07 11.99
C GLU A 327 -27.21 0.71 12.44
N ALA A 328 -26.27 1.66 12.33
CA ALA A 328 -24.92 1.47 12.85
C ALA A 328 -24.92 1.15 14.35
N LEU A 329 -25.77 1.82 15.13
CA LEU A 329 -25.92 1.57 16.56
C LEU A 329 -26.34 0.11 16.83
N LEU A 330 -27.35 -0.39 16.11
CA LEU A 330 -27.82 -1.78 16.26
C LEU A 330 -26.69 -2.79 15.99
N PHE A 331 -25.90 -2.54 14.94
CA PHE A 331 -24.78 -3.43 14.61
C PHE A 331 -23.67 -3.39 15.67
N PHE A 332 -23.27 -2.22 16.16
CA PHE A 332 -22.25 -2.13 17.21
C PHE A 332 -22.73 -2.62 18.57
N GLU A 333 -24.02 -2.49 18.89
CA GLU A 333 -24.62 -3.13 20.06
C GLU A 333 -24.54 -4.66 19.95
N LYS A 334 -24.74 -5.22 18.74
CA LYS A 334 -24.56 -6.65 18.50
C LYS A 334 -23.12 -7.10 18.67
N VAL A 335 -22.16 -6.31 18.18
CA VAL A 335 -20.71 -6.52 18.45
C VAL A 335 -20.46 -6.58 19.94
N LEU A 336 -20.93 -5.58 20.69
CA LEU A 336 -20.73 -5.50 22.13
C LEU A 336 -21.38 -6.69 22.86
N GLU A 337 -22.56 -7.16 22.44
CA GLU A 337 -23.21 -8.34 22.99
C GLU A 337 -22.34 -9.61 22.81
N ILE A 338 -21.82 -9.84 21.61
CA ILE A 338 -20.97 -11.01 21.30
C ILE A 338 -19.69 -10.96 22.13
N LEU A 339 -18.98 -9.82 22.13
CA LEU A 339 -17.70 -9.67 22.82
C LEU A 339 -17.85 -9.80 24.34
N ARG A 340 -18.93 -9.26 24.94
CA ARG A 340 -19.16 -9.37 26.40
C ARG A 340 -19.44 -10.80 26.86
N LYS A 341 -20.00 -11.66 25.99
CA LYS A 341 -20.24 -13.08 26.30
C LYS A 341 -18.98 -13.92 26.16
N THR A 342 -18.03 -13.49 25.34
CA THR A 342 -16.91 -14.33 24.87
C THR A 342 -15.55 -13.91 25.41
N LEU A 343 -15.40 -12.66 25.83
CA LEU A 343 -14.11 -12.07 26.19
C LEU A 343 -14.12 -11.51 27.62
N PRO A 344 -12.95 -11.41 28.28
CA PRO A 344 -12.80 -10.71 29.55
C PRO A 344 -13.27 -9.26 29.49
N SER A 345 -13.71 -8.71 30.63
CA SER A 345 -14.28 -7.36 30.73
C SER A 345 -13.31 -6.23 30.38
N ASP A 346 -12.01 -6.49 30.44
CA ASP A 346 -10.91 -5.59 30.09
C ASP A 346 -10.33 -5.86 28.70
N HIS A 347 -10.95 -6.73 27.89
CA HIS A 347 -10.42 -7.03 26.57
C HIS A 347 -10.45 -5.80 25.63
N PRO A 348 -9.36 -5.46 24.89
CA PRO A 348 -9.30 -4.28 24.01
C PRO A 348 -10.43 -4.20 22.97
N GLY A 349 -10.90 -5.33 22.46
CA GLY A 349 -12.06 -5.38 21.55
C GLY A 349 -13.34 -4.73 22.12
N LEU A 350 -13.55 -4.78 23.44
CA LEU A 350 -14.65 -4.06 24.09
C LEU A 350 -14.45 -2.54 24.04
N ALA A 351 -13.21 -2.06 24.19
CA ALA A 351 -12.89 -0.64 24.05
C ALA A 351 -13.14 -0.14 22.63
N THR A 352 -12.79 -0.93 21.61
CA THR A 352 -13.11 -0.63 20.21
C THR A 352 -14.63 -0.54 19.99
N ALA A 353 -15.39 -1.50 20.51
CA ALA A 353 -16.85 -1.49 20.39
C ALA A 353 -17.48 -0.26 21.07
N TYR A 354 -17.05 0.08 22.29
CA TYR A 354 -17.50 1.30 22.97
C TYR A 354 -17.14 2.57 22.21
N SER A 355 -15.93 2.64 21.64
CA SER A 355 -15.49 3.79 20.84
C SER A 355 -16.36 3.97 19.59
N ASN A 356 -16.71 2.87 18.91
CA ASN A 356 -17.57 2.91 17.73
C ASN A 356 -18.99 3.37 18.08
N ILE A 357 -19.59 2.87 19.17
CA ILE A 357 -20.87 3.35 19.69
C ILE A 357 -20.79 4.84 20.06
N GLY A 358 -19.71 5.25 20.72
CA GLY A 358 -19.45 6.66 21.06
C GLY A 358 -19.39 7.57 19.83
N SER A 359 -18.79 7.08 18.75
CA SER A 359 -18.76 7.78 17.45
C SER A 359 -20.16 7.94 16.86
N VAL A 360 -20.98 6.88 16.87
CA VAL A 360 -22.39 6.96 16.42
C VAL A 360 -23.16 8.01 17.22
N PHE A 361 -23.07 8.00 18.55
CA PHE A 361 -23.73 9.01 19.37
C PHE A 361 -23.23 10.43 19.10
N ASN A 362 -21.94 10.61 18.86
CA ASN A 362 -21.38 11.91 18.49
C ASN A 362 -21.97 12.42 17.16
N HIS A 363 -22.08 11.56 16.14
CA HIS A 363 -22.73 11.90 14.87
C HIS A 363 -24.22 12.23 15.03
N MET A 364 -24.89 11.59 15.99
CA MET A 364 -26.27 11.92 16.37
C MET A 364 -26.38 13.14 17.31
N THR A 365 -25.29 13.86 17.58
CA THR A 365 -25.21 15.00 18.52
C THR A 365 -25.59 14.67 19.97
N LYS A 366 -25.58 13.39 20.33
CA LYS A 366 -25.83 12.86 21.69
C LYS A 366 -24.54 12.82 22.49
N TYR A 367 -24.02 14.01 22.81
CA TYR A 367 -22.65 14.16 23.35
C TYR A 367 -22.45 13.52 24.73
N LEU A 368 -23.47 13.43 25.58
CA LEU A 368 -23.35 12.82 26.91
C LEU A 368 -23.23 11.30 26.81
N GLU A 369 -24.02 10.68 25.95
CA GLU A 369 -23.97 9.25 25.65
C GLU A 369 -22.65 8.89 24.96
N ALA A 370 -22.18 9.72 24.03
CA ALA A 370 -20.87 9.58 23.40
C ALA A 370 -19.74 9.62 24.43
N LEU A 371 -19.78 10.60 25.34
CA LEU A 371 -18.76 10.76 26.40
C LEU A 371 -18.74 9.56 27.35
N SER A 372 -19.92 9.04 27.73
CA SER A 372 -20.04 7.83 28.54
C SER A 372 -19.38 6.62 27.85
N CYS A 373 -19.59 6.46 26.54
CA CYS A 373 -19.00 5.37 25.78
C CYS A 373 -17.47 5.51 25.65
N TYR A 374 -16.96 6.70 25.28
CA TYR A 374 -15.52 6.91 25.19
C TYR A 374 -14.81 6.78 26.54
N ASN A 375 -15.44 7.19 27.65
CA ASN A 375 -14.87 6.96 28.99
C ASN A 375 -14.77 5.47 29.35
N LYS A 376 -15.74 4.64 28.95
CA LYS A 376 -15.64 3.18 29.11
C LYS A 376 -14.51 2.59 28.26
N ALA A 377 -14.37 3.05 27.01
CA ALA A 377 -13.25 2.65 26.17
C ALA A 377 -11.91 3.05 26.79
N LEU A 378 -11.80 4.27 27.29
CA LEU A 378 -10.61 4.80 27.93
C LEU A 378 -10.23 4.01 29.19
N ASP A 379 -11.18 3.67 30.06
CA ASP A 379 -10.92 2.87 31.27
C ASP A 379 -10.34 1.49 30.95
N ILE A 380 -10.82 0.85 29.87
CA ILE A 380 -10.27 -0.44 29.40
C ILE A 380 -8.86 -0.24 28.83
N GLN A 381 -8.68 0.80 28.00
CA GLN A 381 -7.40 1.10 27.36
C GLN A 381 -6.32 1.47 28.38
N GLU A 382 -6.63 2.28 29.39
CA GLU A 382 -5.67 2.66 30.46
C GLU A 382 -5.25 1.46 31.32
N LYS A 383 -6.07 0.41 31.42
CA LYS A 383 -5.73 -0.84 32.12
C LYS A 383 -4.89 -1.80 31.30
N THR A 384 -5.03 -1.78 29.97
CA THR A 384 -4.47 -2.83 29.08
C THR A 384 -3.36 -2.36 28.17
N LEU A 385 -3.27 -1.06 27.88
CA LEU A 385 -2.31 -0.48 26.96
C LEU A 385 -1.22 0.27 27.70
N LEU A 386 -0.04 0.35 27.09
CA LEU A 386 1.02 1.24 27.56
C LEU A 386 0.58 2.71 27.42
N TRP A 387 1.08 3.57 28.30
CA TRP A 387 0.69 5.00 28.37
C TRP A 387 0.86 5.76 27.05
N ASN A 388 1.74 5.28 26.17
CA ASN A 388 2.08 5.86 24.87
C ASN A 388 1.38 5.16 23.70
N HIS A 389 0.39 4.30 23.93
CA HIS A 389 -0.27 3.60 22.83
C HIS A 389 -1.09 4.57 21.95
N PRO A 390 -1.00 4.52 20.60
CA PRO A 390 -1.71 5.45 19.70
C PRO A 390 -3.23 5.47 19.89
N GLU A 391 -3.85 4.36 20.28
CA GLU A 391 -5.29 4.32 20.56
C GLU A 391 -5.71 5.24 21.71
N LEU A 392 -4.87 5.43 22.74
CA LEU A 392 -5.14 6.38 23.82
C LEU A 392 -5.18 7.81 23.28
N ALA A 393 -4.30 8.16 22.33
CA ALA A 393 -4.30 9.47 21.70
C ALA A 393 -5.61 9.72 20.93
N THR A 394 -6.09 8.71 20.20
CA THR A 394 -7.37 8.77 19.48
C THR A 394 -8.55 8.97 20.44
N THR A 395 -8.61 8.19 21.52
CA THR A 395 -9.70 8.29 22.52
C THR A 395 -9.67 9.63 23.24
N TYR A 396 -8.50 10.11 23.68
CA TYR A 396 -8.37 11.44 24.28
C TYR A 396 -8.78 12.56 23.31
N ASN A 397 -8.38 12.48 22.04
CA ASN A 397 -8.82 13.43 21.02
C ASN A 397 -10.35 13.44 20.86
N ASN A 398 -10.99 12.27 20.83
CA ASN A 398 -12.45 12.18 20.70
C ASN A 398 -13.17 12.77 21.91
N ILE A 399 -12.70 12.48 23.13
CA ILE A 399 -13.23 13.09 24.37
C ILE A 399 -13.03 14.61 24.36
N ALA A 400 -11.87 15.10 23.93
CA ALA A 400 -11.60 16.53 23.80
C ALA A 400 -12.57 17.22 22.84
N CYS A 401 -12.86 16.62 21.68
CA CYS A 401 -13.85 17.12 20.73
C CYS A 401 -15.25 17.20 21.34
N LEU A 402 -15.66 16.23 22.17
CA LEU A 402 -16.94 16.30 22.88
C LEU A 402 -16.97 17.44 23.91
N HIS A 403 -15.88 17.66 24.64
CA HIS A 403 -15.75 18.80 25.54
C HIS A 403 -15.80 20.14 24.79
N LEU A 404 -15.16 20.23 23.62
CA LEU A 404 -15.26 21.40 22.74
C LEU A 404 -16.71 21.66 22.31
N ASN A 405 -17.41 20.63 21.83
CA ASN A 405 -18.81 20.74 21.39
C ASN A 405 -19.77 21.10 22.55
N THR A 406 -19.43 20.73 23.78
CA THR A 406 -20.16 21.10 25.00
C THR A 406 -19.66 22.38 25.67
N LYS A 407 -18.80 23.15 24.98
CA LYS A 407 -18.23 24.44 25.43
C LYS A 407 -17.37 24.36 26.71
N LYS A 408 -16.86 23.18 27.04
CA LYS A 408 -15.94 22.91 28.15
C LYS A 408 -14.49 23.02 27.66
N TYR A 409 -14.07 24.25 27.34
CA TYR A 409 -12.82 24.50 26.59
C TYR A 409 -11.55 24.12 27.35
N ARG A 410 -11.53 24.28 28.69
CA ARG A 410 -10.35 23.93 29.50
C ARG A 410 -10.15 22.41 29.55
N GLU A 411 -11.23 21.67 29.69
CA GLU A 411 -11.24 20.22 29.66
C GLU A 411 -10.83 19.71 28.27
N ALA A 412 -11.35 20.33 27.19
CA ALA A 412 -10.95 20.01 25.84
C ALA A 412 -9.44 20.18 25.61
N LEU A 413 -8.85 21.31 26.05
CA LEU A 413 -7.40 21.53 25.96
C LEU A 413 -6.61 20.45 26.71
N SER A 414 -7.00 20.13 27.94
CA SER A 414 -6.30 19.11 28.74
C SER A 414 -6.26 17.75 28.04
N PHE A 415 -7.37 17.33 27.42
CA PHE A 415 -7.40 16.08 26.67
C PHE A 415 -6.66 16.15 25.33
N PHE A 416 -6.71 17.27 24.60
CA PHE A 416 -5.90 17.46 23.40
C PHE A 416 -4.40 17.43 23.70
N GLU A 417 -3.96 18.01 24.82
CA GLU A 417 -2.57 17.97 25.26
C GLU A 417 -2.10 16.54 25.58
N LYS A 418 -2.94 15.72 26.23
CA LYS A 418 -2.65 14.29 26.44
C LYS A 418 -2.48 13.54 25.11
N ALA A 419 -3.39 13.77 24.16
CA ALA A 419 -3.30 13.15 22.84
C ALA A 419 -2.03 13.59 22.08
N LEU A 420 -1.72 14.88 22.12
CA LEU A 420 -0.52 15.45 21.48
C LEU A 420 0.76 14.85 22.08
N LYS A 421 0.86 14.74 23.41
CA LYS A 421 2.04 14.14 24.07
C LYS A 421 2.32 12.71 23.64
N ILE A 422 1.27 11.89 23.43
CA ILE A 422 1.43 10.53 22.92
C ILE A 422 1.90 10.55 21.47
N ARG A 423 1.32 11.42 20.64
CA ARG A 423 1.71 11.60 19.23
C ARG A 423 3.17 12.05 19.10
N GLU A 424 3.62 12.99 19.95
CA GLU A 424 5.02 13.44 20.04
C GLU A 424 5.98 12.30 20.36
N TYR A 425 5.56 11.35 21.20
CA TYR A 425 6.37 10.19 21.55
C TYR A 425 6.41 9.12 20.44
N THR A 426 5.31 8.95 19.70
CA THR A 426 5.11 7.78 18.81
C THR A 426 5.26 8.06 17.32
N LEU A 427 5.12 9.31 16.88
CA LEU A 427 5.04 9.67 15.47
C LEU A 427 6.23 10.52 15.01
N PRO A 428 6.67 10.38 13.74
CA PRO A 428 7.67 11.27 13.17
C PRO A 428 7.14 12.70 13.07
N SER A 429 8.02 13.70 13.25
CA SER A 429 7.66 15.13 13.42
C SER A 429 6.81 15.76 12.32
N ASN A 430 6.70 15.14 11.14
CA ASN A 430 5.89 15.58 10.00
C ASN A 430 4.57 14.80 9.80
N HIS A 431 4.19 13.96 10.77
CA HIS A 431 2.96 13.17 10.68
C HIS A 431 1.69 14.06 10.70
N LEU A 432 0.70 13.71 9.88
CA LEU A 432 -0.53 14.50 9.70
C LEU A 432 -1.37 14.66 10.98
N ASP A 433 -1.27 13.72 11.90
CA ASP A 433 -1.87 13.79 13.24
C ASP A 433 -1.43 15.02 14.05
N PHE A 434 -0.21 15.52 13.85
CA PHE A 434 0.23 16.77 14.47
C PHE A 434 -0.59 17.94 13.94
N ALA A 435 -0.79 18.01 12.63
CA ALA A 435 -1.59 19.06 12.01
C ALA A 435 -3.04 19.07 12.51
N GLN A 436 -3.65 17.89 12.68
CA GLN A 436 -4.98 17.77 13.26
C GLN A 436 -5.02 18.22 14.72
N SER A 437 -4.04 17.80 15.53
CA SER A 437 -3.94 18.19 16.95
C SER A 437 -3.83 19.72 17.09
N TYR A 438 -2.92 20.32 16.33
CA TYR A 438 -2.71 21.77 16.33
C TYR A 438 -3.94 22.53 15.83
N ASN A 439 -4.59 22.06 14.76
CA ASN A 439 -5.84 22.69 14.30
C ASN A 439 -6.92 22.67 15.39
N ASN A 440 -7.11 21.52 16.05
CA ASN A 440 -8.10 21.39 17.11
C ASN A 440 -7.79 22.33 18.29
N MET A 441 -6.55 22.35 18.77
CA MET A 441 -6.13 23.27 19.84
C MET A 441 -6.29 24.75 19.43
N GLY A 442 -5.96 25.09 18.19
CA GLY A 442 -6.14 26.43 17.63
C GLY A 442 -7.61 26.89 17.65
N ILE A 443 -8.53 25.99 17.29
CA ILE A 443 -9.98 26.22 17.40
C ILE A 443 -10.40 26.43 18.87
N VAL A 444 -9.88 25.64 19.82
CA VAL A 444 -10.22 25.84 21.24
C VAL A 444 -9.76 27.22 21.72
N TYR A 445 -8.53 27.62 21.40
CA TYR A 445 -8.02 28.95 21.77
C TYR A 445 -8.79 30.09 21.11
N GLN A 446 -9.27 29.90 19.87
CA GLN A 446 -10.17 30.86 19.21
C GLN A 446 -11.45 31.05 20.02
N TYR A 447 -12.11 29.97 20.48
CA TYR A 447 -13.31 30.07 21.31
C TYR A 447 -13.05 30.66 22.70
N MET A 448 -11.84 30.44 23.25
CA MET A 448 -11.39 31.07 24.50
C MET A 448 -10.97 32.54 24.32
N LYS A 449 -10.98 33.06 23.09
CA LYS A 449 -10.55 34.41 22.71
C LYS A 449 -9.05 34.69 22.94
N ASP A 450 -8.24 33.65 23.07
CA ASP A 450 -6.77 33.76 23.04
C ASP A 450 -6.32 33.67 21.57
N TYR A 451 -6.57 34.74 20.83
CA TYR A 451 -6.34 34.77 19.39
C TYR A 451 -4.86 34.64 19.01
N SER A 452 -3.95 35.06 19.90
CA SER A 452 -2.50 34.89 19.72
C SER A 452 -2.12 33.42 19.71
N LYS A 453 -2.57 32.63 20.70
CA LYS A 453 -2.33 31.18 20.70
C LYS A 453 -3.08 30.48 19.58
N ALA A 454 -4.31 30.91 19.27
CA ALA A 454 -5.07 30.36 18.16
C ALA A 454 -4.31 30.45 16.84
N LEU A 455 -3.74 31.62 16.51
CA LEU A 455 -2.91 31.80 15.32
C LEU A 455 -1.65 30.93 15.34
N LEU A 456 -0.96 30.85 16.46
CA LEU A 456 0.25 30.03 16.59
C LEU A 456 -0.04 28.56 16.25
N TYR A 457 -1.06 27.97 16.87
CA TYR A 457 -1.41 26.57 16.63
C TYR A 457 -1.96 26.34 15.22
N LEU A 458 -2.80 27.23 14.70
CA LEU A 458 -3.29 27.10 13.32
C LEU A 458 -2.16 27.23 12.29
N GLN A 459 -1.15 28.07 12.53
CA GLN A 459 0.01 28.18 11.65
C GLN A 459 0.85 26.90 11.69
N ASN A 460 1.12 26.34 12.87
CA ASN A 460 1.81 25.04 12.99
C ASN A 460 1.05 23.93 12.24
N ALA A 461 -0.28 23.92 12.29
CA ALA A 461 -1.10 22.99 11.53
C ALA A 461 -0.93 23.17 10.01
N LEU A 462 -0.93 24.43 9.55
CA LEU A 462 -0.76 24.77 8.14
C LEU A 462 0.61 24.32 7.62
N ASP A 463 1.68 24.56 8.39
CA ASP A 463 3.04 24.23 8.00
C ASP A 463 3.21 22.72 7.80
N VAL A 464 2.69 21.90 8.72
CA VAL A 464 2.68 20.43 8.58
C VAL A 464 1.84 19.99 7.37
N TYR A 465 0.64 20.54 7.18
CA TYR A 465 -0.18 20.18 6.02
C TYR A 465 0.46 20.56 4.69
N GLN A 466 1.12 21.72 4.59
CA GLN A 466 1.78 22.15 3.35
C GLN A 466 3.03 21.33 3.04
N HIS A 467 3.71 20.81 4.06
CA HIS A 467 4.87 19.95 3.86
C HIS A 467 4.49 18.53 3.41
N THR A 468 3.35 18.02 3.88
CA THR A 468 2.97 16.61 3.69
C THR A 468 1.91 16.38 2.61
N LEU A 469 1.08 17.39 2.29
CA LEU A 469 -0.05 17.23 1.37
C LEU A 469 0.10 18.06 0.10
N PRO A 470 -0.53 17.63 -1.02
CA PRO A 470 -0.61 18.46 -2.22
C PRO A 470 -1.25 19.82 -1.93
N PRO A 471 -0.81 20.92 -2.59
CA PRO A 471 -1.33 22.27 -2.33
C PRO A 471 -2.85 22.43 -2.48
N THR A 472 -3.50 21.54 -3.23
CA THR A 472 -4.95 21.54 -3.48
C THR A 472 -5.77 20.86 -2.38
N HIS A 473 -5.13 20.22 -1.40
CA HIS A 473 -5.79 19.38 -0.41
C HIS A 473 -6.82 20.18 0.44
N PRO A 474 -8.03 19.64 0.68
CA PRO A 474 -9.10 20.32 1.43
C PRO A 474 -8.67 20.82 2.82
N ASN A 475 -7.88 20.04 3.56
CA ASN A 475 -7.41 20.44 4.89
C ASN A 475 -6.56 21.72 4.89
N ILE A 476 -5.71 21.95 3.86
CA ILE A 476 -4.95 23.20 3.73
C ILE A 476 -5.92 24.38 3.58
N LYS A 477 -6.95 24.22 2.73
CA LYS A 477 -7.98 25.25 2.53
C LYS A 477 -8.75 25.54 3.81
N MET A 478 -9.11 24.50 4.56
CA MET A 478 -9.80 24.62 5.85
C MET A 478 -8.97 25.40 6.87
N VAL A 479 -7.71 25.02 7.10
CA VAL A 479 -6.86 25.71 8.09
C VAL A 479 -6.61 27.16 7.69
N LYS A 480 -6.39 27.45 6.40
CA LYS A 480 -6.27 28.83 5.92
C LYS A 480 -7.50 29.68 6.25
N ARG A 481 -8.71 29.14 6.04
CA ARG A 481 -9.96 29.82 6.43
C ARG A 481 -10.02 30.08 7.94
N ASN A 482 -9.61 29.12 8.76
CA ASN A 482 -9.57 29.29 10.22
C ASN A 482 -8.58 30.42 10.61
N ILE A 483 -7.40 30.46 9.99
CA ILE A 483 -6.41 31.53 10.21
C ILE A 483 -6.96 32.90 9.81
N GLU A 484 -7.60 32.99 8.64
CA GLU A 484 -8.21 34.22 8.15
C GLU A 484 -9.30 34.72 9.11
N ALA A 485 -10.18 33.84 9.57
CA ALA A 485 -11.22 34.18 10.53
C ALA A 485 -10.64 34.74 11.85
N VAL A 486 -9.58 34.13 12.39
CA VAL A 486 -8.92 34.65 13.60
C VAL A 486 -8.26 36.01 13.33
N LYS A 487 -7.59 36.20 12.19
CA LYS A 487 -6.97 37.49 11.82
C LYS A 487 -8.00 38.61 11.69
N GLU A 488 -9.16 38.34 11.12
CA GLU A 488 -10.26 39.31 11.04
C GLU A 488 -10.78 39.70 12.42
N ILE A 489 -10.97 38.74 13.32
CA ILE A 489 -11.40 39.03 14.69
C ILE A 489 -10.38 39.90 15.42
N ILE A 490 -9.07 39.62 15.30
CA ILE A 490 -8.03 40.46 15.89
C ILE A 490 -8.10 41.90 15.36
N LYS A 491 -8.32 42.08 14.05
CA LYS A 491 -8.47 43.42 13.45
C LYS A 491 -9.69 44.18 13.97
N ILE A 492 -10.77 43.47 14.31
CA ILE A 492 -12.00 44.05 14.86
C ILE A 492 -11.81 44.40 16.34
N VAL A 493 -11.21 43.51 17.13
CA VAL A 493 -11.04 43.66 18.59
C VAL A 493 -9.89 44.60 18.95
N GLY A 494 -8.90 44.77 18.06
CA GLY A 494 -7.79 45.70 18.23
C GLY A 494 -8.07 47.13 17.75
N LYS A 495 -9.26 47.41 17.23
CA LYS A 495 -9.80 48.76 17.00
C LYS A 495 -10.75 49.11 18.14
#